data_AF-R5FM01-F1
#
_entry.id   AF-R5FM01-F1
#
_cell.length_a   1.000
_cell.length_b   1.000
_cell.length_c   1.000
_cell.angle_alpha   90.00
_cell.angle_beta   90.00
_cell.angle_gamma   90.00
#
_symmetry.space_group_name_H-M   'P 1'
#
loop_
_entity.id
_entity.type
_entity.pdbx_description
1 polymer ?
#
loop_
_entity_poly.entity_id
_entity_poly.type
_entity_poly.pdbx_seq_one_letter_code
_entity_poly.pdbx_strand_id
1 'polypeptide(L)' 'MKFPENMFMAVLKIGEKGQIVIPKQARDMFDLAPGDNVLLLADKERGIAIVNNDHYKTFAEAIFSVQNQPEEK' A
#
# COMPACT_ATOMS: atom_id res chain seq x y z
N MET A 1 20.05 14.90 -11.61
CA MET A 1 18.85 14.82 -10.76
C MET A 1 19.24 14.14 -9.46
N LYS A 2 18.95 14.74 -8.29
CA LYS A 2 19.07 14.04 -7.01
C LYS A 2 17.73 13.38 -6.72
N PHE A 3 17.76 12.07 -6.43
CA PHE A 3 16.57 11.36 -6.00
C PHE A 3 16.18 11.86 -4.60
N PRO A 4 14.90 12.14 -4.32
CA PRO A 4 14.50 12.62 -3.00
C PRO A 4 14.86 11.59 -1.91
N GLU A 5 15.36 12.05 -0.76
CA GLU A 5 15.88 11.18 0.31
C GLU A 5 14.85 10.17 0.83
N ASN A 6 13.57 10.52 0.76
CA ASN A 6 12.46 9.69 1.23
C ASN A 6 11.75 8.93 0.10
N MET A 7 12.44 8.68 -1.02
CA MET A 7 11.86 7.96 -2.15
C MET A 7 12.72 6.75 -2.53
N PHE A 8 12.05 5.66 -2.89
CA PHE A 8 12.65 4.44 -3.41
C PHE A 8 11.98 4.06 -4.73
N MET A 9 12.77 3.63 -5.71
CA MET A 9 12.27 3.13 -6.99
C MET A 9 13.13 1.94 -7.44
N ALA A 10 12.47 0.87 -7.85
CA ALA A 10 13.11 -0.30 -8.44
C ALA A 10 12.17 -0.98 -9.44
N VAL A 11 12.76 -1.60 -10.47
CA VAL A 11 12.05 -2.55 -11.34
C VAL A 11 12.11 -3.92 -10.67
N LEU A 12 10.95 -4.53 -10.42
CA LEU A 12 10.85 -5.84 -9.79
C LEU A 12 10.42 -6.89 -10.83
N LYS A 13 10.83 -8.13 -10.60
CA LYS A 13 10.35 -9.29 -11.36
C LYS A 13 9.32 -10.04 -10.53
N ILE A 14 8.30 -10.55 -11.21
CA ILE A 14 7.33 -11.48 -10.62
C ILE A 14 8.00 -12.86 -10.57
N GLY A 15 8.00 -13.47 -9.38
CA GLY A 15 8.51 -14.82 -9.17
C GLY A 15 7.56 -15.89 -9.71
N GLU A 16 8.03 -17.14 -9.71
CA GLU A 16 7.30 -18.29 -10.29
C GLU A 16 5.92 -18.54 -9.67
N LYS A 17 5.67 -18.06 -8.45
CA LYS A 17 4.37 -18.20 -7.76
C LYS A 17 3.54 -16.92 -7.81
N GLY A 18 3.87 -15.98 -8.69
CA GLY A 18 3.16 -14.71 -8.81
C GLY A 18 3.50 -13.69 -7.71
N GLN A 19 4.52 -13.95 -6.88
CA GLN A 19 4.93 -13.07 -5.80
C GLN A 19 5.95 -12.02 -6.26
N ILE A 20 5.93 -10.85 -5.61
CA ILE A 20 6.99 -9.85 -5.71
C ILE A 20 7.73 -9.75 -4.37
N VAL A 21 9.04 -9.53 -4.40
CA VAL A 21 9.84 -9.33 -3.19
C VAL A 21 9.94 -7.83 -2.93
N ILE A 22 9.44 -7.36 -1.79
CA ILE A 22 9.62 -5.98 -1.34
C ILE A 22 11.10 -5.81 -0.92
N PRO A 23 11.88 -4.94 -1.60
CA PRO A 23 13.29 -4.76 -1.29
C PRO A 23 13.52 -4.33 0.15
N LYS A 24 14.66 -4.71 0.75
CA LYS A 24 15.00 -4.36 2.14
C LYS A 24 14.89 -2.86 2.40
N GLN A 25 15.42 -2.04 1.50
CA GLN A 25 15.36 -0.58 1.63
C GLN A 25 13.92 -0.05 1.72
N ALA A 26 13.01 -0.57 0.90
CA ALA A 26 11.60 -0.19 0.97
C ALA A 26 10.92 -0.70 2.26
N ARG A 27 11.29 -1.89 2.74
CA ARG A 27 10.79 -2.39 4.03
C ARG A 27 11.25 -1.52 5.19
N ASP A 28 12.53 -1.14 5.21
CA ASP A 28 13.12 -0.29 6.25
C ASP A 28 12.50 1.12 6.26
N MET A 29 12.02 1.65 5.12
CA MET A 29 11.31 2.94 5.06
C MET A 29 9.94 2.95 5.73
N PHE A 30 9.31 1.77 5.88
CA PHE A 30 7.95 1.62 6.40
C PHE A 30 7.89 0.64 7.57
N ASP A 31 9.04 0.32 8.18
CA ASP A 31 9.21 -0.61 9.30
C ASP A 31 8.51 -1.98 9.10
N LEU A 32 8.53 -2.50 7.86
CA LEU A 32 7.86 -3.76 7.51
C LEU A 32 8.70 -4.99 7.89
N ALA A 33 8.14 -5.84 8.75
CA ALA A 33 8.71 -7.09 9.21
C ALA A 33 8.00 -8.34 8.61
N PRO A 34 8.68 -9.50 8.57
CA PRO A 34 8.01 -10.76 8.25
C PRO A 34 6.85 -11.03 9.22
N GLY A 35 5.67 -11.32 8.67
CA GLY A 35 4.44 -11.53 9.45
C GLY A 35 3.51 -10.31 9.47
N ASP A 36 3.99 -9.14 9.06
CA ASP A 36 3.14 -7.97 8.91
C ASP A 36 2.17 -8.13 7.74
N ASN A 37 0.96 -7.62 7.94
CA ASN A 37 0.00 -7.47 6.86
C ASN A 37 0.27 -6.18 6.09
N VAL A 38 0.03 -6.19 4.78
CA VAL A 38 0.01 -4.98 3.96
C VAL A 38 -1.25 -4.98 3.12
N LEU A 39 -1.78 -3.79 2.83
CA LEU A 39 -2.92 -3.66 1.94
C LEU A 39 -2.44 -3.54 0.49
N LEU A 40 -2.87 -4.46 -0.36
CA LEU A 40 -2.70 -4.37 -1.81
C LEU A 40 -3.98 -3.79 -2.44
N LEU A 41 -3.86 -2.63 -3.07
CA LEU A 41 -4.91 -2.07 -3.91
C LEU A 41 -4.56 -2.32 -5.38
N ALA A 42 -5.55 -2.75 -6.16
CA ALA A 42 -5.38 -3.01 -7.57
C ALA A 42 -6.55 -2.40 -8.34
N ASP A 43 -6.22 -1.53 -9.28
CA ASP A 43 -7.15 -0.85 -10.16
C ASP A 43 -6.64 -1.00 -11.59
N LYS A 44 -7.51 -1.36 -12.53
CA LYS A 44 -7.10 -1.65 -13.92
C LYS A 44 -6.57 -0.42 -14.65
N GLU A 45 -7.05 0.77 -14.32
CA GLU A 45 -6.68 2.02 -14.98
C GLU A 45 -5.50 2.70 -14.27
N ARG A 46 -5.36 2.50 -12.95
CA ARG A 46 -4.36 3.18 -12.11
C ARG A 46 -3.16 2.32 -11.73
N GLY A 47 -3.28 0.99 -11.84
CA GLY A 47 -2.24 0.03 -11.48
C GLY A 47 -2.37 -0.50 -10.04
N ILE A 48 -1.23 -0.81 -9.43
CA ILE A 48 -1.14 -1.46 -8.12
C ILE A 48 -0.50 -0.51 -7.10
N ALA A 49 -1.05 -0.46 -5.89
CA ALA A 49 -0.46 0.22 -4.75
C ALA A 49 -0.33 -0.72 -3.55
N ILE A 50 0.75 -0.58 -2.78
CA ILE A 50 0.95 -1.23 -1.49
C ILE A 50 0.87 -0.14 -0.42
N VAL A 51 -0.03 -0.29 0.53
CA VAL A 51 -0.28 0.70 1.59
C VAL A 51 0.05 0.09 2.95
N ASN A 52 0.74 0.85 3.81
CA ASN A 52 1.02 0.47 5.19
C ASN A 52 -0.29 0.43 6.01
N ASN A 53 -0.42 -0.55 6.91
CA ASN A 53 -1.57 -0.76 7.79
C ASN A 53 -1.96 0.45 8.65
N ASP A 54 -1.02 1.30 9.05
CA ASP A 54 -1.36 2.46 9.90
C ASP A 54 -2.27 3.45 9.17
N HIS A 55 -2.09 3.59 7.86
CA HIS A 55 -2.98 4.39 7.01
C HIS A 55 -4.29 3.68 6.64
N TYR A 56 -4.33 2.34 6.72
CA TYR A 56 -5.55 1.57 6.46
C TYR A 56 -6.65 1.90 7.45
N LYS A 57 -6.35 2.06 8.75
CA LYS A 57 -7.39 2.33 9.76
C LYS A 57 -8.12 3.64 9.46
N THR A 58 -7.38 4.71 9.23
CA THR A 58 -7.95 6.03 8.91
C THR A 58 -8.73 6.01 7.59
N PHE A 59 -8.20 5.32 6.56
CA PHE A 59 -8.91 5.19 5.28
C PHE A 59 -10.19 4.37 5.41
N ALA A 60 -10.13 3.23 6.11
CA ALA A 60 -11.29 2.38 6.37
C ALA A 60 -12.36 3.14 7.18
N GLU A 61 -11.97 3.81 8.26
CA GLU A 61 -12.86 4.66 9.06
C GLU A 61 -13.54 5.73 8.21
N ALA A 62 -12.79 6.41 7.33
CA ALA A 62 -13.36 7.41 6.42
C ALA A 62 -14.39 6.78 5.46
N ILE A 63 -14.09 5.64 4.84
CA ILE A 63 -15.03 4.94 3.95
C ILE A 63 -16.29 4.44 4.70
N PHE A 64 -16.12 3.86 5.89
CA PHE A 64 -17.24 3.39 6.71
C PHE A 64 -18.10 4.54 7.25
N SER A 65 -17.51 5.71 7.51
CA SER A 65 -18.27 6.90 7.93
C SER A 65 -19.18 7.44 6.82
N VAL A 66 -18.78 7.30 5.56
CA VAL A 66 -19.59 7.71 4.39
C VAL A 66 -20.78 6.76 4.17
N GLN A 67 -20.63 5.46 4.45
CA GLN A 67 -21.73 4.49 4.34
C GLN A 67 -22.77 4.60 5.47
N ASN A 68 -22.45 5.28 6.58
CA ASN A 68 -23.35 5.47 7.72
C ASN A 68 -24.08 6.82 7.70
N GLN A 69 -24.01 7.60 6.61
CA GLN A 69 -24.91 8.74 6.46
C GLN A 69 -26.30 8.20 6.12
N PRO A 70 -27.32 8.44 6.97
CA PRO A 70 -28.69 8.10 6.60
C PRO A 70 -29.03 8.89 5.33
N GLU A 71 -29.60 8.21 4.33
CA GLU A 71 -30.15 8.91 3.16
C GLU A 71 -31.08 10.01 3.68
N GLU A 72 -30.70 11.27 3.44
CA GLU A 72 -31.61 12.40 3.60
C GLU A 72 -32.77 12.14 2.64
N LYS A 73 -33.91 11.75 3.21
CA LYS A 73 -35.19 11.62 2.51
C LYS A 73 -35.68 12.97 1.99
#